data_AF-A0A2N1TVJ6-F1
#
_entry.id   AF-A0A2N1TVJ6-F1
#
_cell.length_a   1.000
_cell.length_b   1.000
_cell.length_c   1.000
_cell.angle_alpha   90.00
_cell.angle_beta   90.00
_cell.angle_gamma   90.00
#
_symmetry.space_group_name_H-M   'P 1'
#
loop_
_entity.id
_entity.type
_entity.pdbx_description
1 polymer ?
#
loop_
_entity_poly.entity_id
_entity_poly.type
_entity_poly.pdbx_seq_one_letter_code
_entity_poly.pdbx_strand_id
1 'polypeptide(L)'
;MLRDLFIMPVKAGFSLTKFGEKIKPFPAPARNKFESVLLTTFEEPPGKSQRPANWLAQQLWPEFEELPVGLMAFTMLIMVLLETDLQNLFLAALEIESNLFFLLILLNIVVFGVLSIFHVFSKRQKTDQEKRGMVGFAIFCCIISGVMGGYRLYLEQSSWLQIFGVWNVIQGLAAALLFHAKAINENSLSDENAPLAGTIANFVLVGTLYIFLKFGFNLHYIDSFSICVAYAMSLSSAVCAYIYRLPDQSDDC
;
A
#
# COMPACT_ATOMS: atom_id res chain seq x y z
N MET A 1 17.11 6.32 17.52
CA MET A 1 16.21 5.18 17.22
C MET A 1 15.97 4.98 15.72
N LEU A 2 15.23 5.86 15.01
CA LEU A 2 15.13 5.77 13.53
C LEU A 2 16.47 5.94 12.82
N ARG A 3 17.32 6.82 13.37
CA ARG A 3 18.69 7.03 12.90
C ARG A 3 19.53 5.74 12.97
N ASP A 4 19.31 4.88 13.96
CA ASP A 4 20.05 3.62 14.13
C ASP A 4 19.50 2.49 13.23
N LEU A 5 18.23 2.59 12.82
CA LEU A 5 17.62 1.66 11.85
C LEU A 5 18.12 1.93 10.42
N PHE A 6 18.37 3.20 10.07
CA PHE A 6 18.93 3.59 8.76
C PHE A 6 20.47 3.63 8.73
N ILE A 7 21.12 3.76 9.89
CA ILE A 7 22.58 3.60 10.06
C ILE A 7 22.87 2.22 10.66
N MET A 8 22.16 1.17 10.23
CA MET A 8 22.80 -0.14 10.24
C MET A 8 23.81 -0.13 9.10
N PRO A 9 25.13 -0.25 9.37
CA PRO A 9 26.06 -0.45 8.28
C PRO A 9 25.63 -1.72 7.57
N VAL A 10 25.41 -1.64 6.25
CA VAL A 10 25.41 -2.79 5.34
C VAL A 10 26.84 -3.35 5.34
N LYS A 11 27.22 -3.94 6.47
CA LYS A 11 28.43 -4.74 6.71
C LYS A 11 28.09 -6.23 6.63
N ALA A 12 26.99 -6.59 5.96
CA ALA A 12 26.90 -7.88 5.30
C ALA A 12 27.80 -7.79 4.07
N GLY A 13 29.05 -8.22 4.22
CA GLY A 13 30.01 -8.34 3.13
C GLY A 13 29.51 -9.32 2.08
N PHE A 14 28.66 -8.86 1.18
CA PHE A 14 28.28 -9.59 -0.01
C PHE A 14 29.33 -9.28 -1.08
N SER A 15 30.40 -10.09 -1.07
CA SER A 15 31.48 -10.00 -2.05
C SER A 15 30.95 -10.41 -3.43
N LEU A 16 30.63 -9.43 -4.28
CA LEU A 16 30.16 -9.62 -5.66
C LEU A 16 31.26 -10.05 -6.65
N THR A 17 32.49 -10.29 -6.19
CA THR A 17 33.64 -10.60 -7.08
C THR A 17 33.78 -12.07 -7.49
N LYS A 18 32.81 -12.94 -7.17
CA LYS A 18 32.82 -14.36 -7.55
C LYS A 18 31.77 -14.80 -8.59
N PHE A 19 31.09 -13.88 -9.28
CA PHE A 19 30.19 -14.22 -10.39
C PHE A 19 30.91 -14.15 -11.75
N GLY A 20 31.92 -15.00 -11.92
CA GLY A 20 32.66 -15.17 -13.18
C GLY A 20 32.77 -16.62 -13.64
N GLU A 21 32.12 -17.56 -12.97
CA GLU A 21 32.04 -18.95 -13.44
C GLU A 21 30.90 -19.10 -14.45
N LYS A 22 31.24 -19.71 -15.60
CA LYS A 22 30.29 -20.14 -16.64
C LYS A 22 29.14 -20.92 -16.01
N ILE A 23 28.00 -20.27 -15.83
CA ILE A 23 26.73 -20.90 -15.50
C ILE A 23 26.38 -21.80 -16.69
N LYS A 24 26.53 -23.12 -16.51
CA LYS A 24 25.94 -24.10 -17.43
C LYS A 24 24.43 -23.81 -17.51
N PRO A 25 23.81 -23.86 -18.69
CA PRO A 25 22.38 -23.61 -18.82
C PRO A 25 21.63 -24.51 -17.84
N PHE A 26 20.84 -23.87 -16.97
CA PHE A 26 19.94 -24.57 -16.06
C PHE A 26 19.01 -25.44 -16.93
N PRO A 27 18.87 -26.75 -16.66
CA PRO A 27 17.85 -27.54 -17.32
C PRO A 27 16.50 -26.89 -17.02
N ALA A 28 15.69 -26.70 -18.05
CA ALA A 28 14.36 -26.12 -17.91
C ALA A 28 13.62 -26.84 -16.77
N PRO A 29 13.11 -26.12 -15.76
CA PRO A 29 12.40 -26.76 -14.66
C PRO A 29 11.23 -27.55 -15.26
N ALA A 30 11.13 -28.82 -14.88
CA ALA A 30 9.98 -29.63 -15.22
C ALA A 30 8.74 -28.88 -14.74
N ARG A 31 7.86 -28.50 -15.69
CA ARG A 31 6.57 -27.85 -15.42
C ARG A 31 5.86 -28.67 -14.35
N ASN A 32 5.89 -28.18 -13.12
CA ASN A 32 5.26 -28.86 -12.00
C ASN A 32 3.75 -28.83 -12.25
N LYS A 33 3.09 -29.97 -12.01
CA LYS A 33 1.63 -30.16 -12.13
C LYS A 33 0.81 -29.14 -11.32
N PHE A 34 1.46 -28.41 -10.41
CA PHE A 34 0.91 -27.29 -9.64
C PHE A 34 0.68 -26.02 -10.49
N GLU A 35 1.53 -25.73 -11.48
CA GLU A 35 1.32 -24.62 -12.42
C GLU A 35 0.09 -24.86 -13.31
N SER A 36 -0.19 -26.11 -13.68
CA SER A 36 -1.39 -26.43 -14.45
C SER A 36 -2.67 -26.21 -13.64
N VAL A 37 -2.68 -26.49 -12.32
CA VAL A 37 -3.87 -26.27 -11.48
C VAL A 37 -4.11 -24.78 -11.23
N LEU A 38 -3.04 -23.99 -11.08
CA LEU A 38 -3.15 -22.53 -11.00
C LEU A 38 -3.54 -21.90 -12.35
N LEU A 39 -3.15 -22.47 -13.49
CA LEU A 39 -3.46 -21.89 -14.81
C LEU A 39 -4.84 -22.29 -15.36
N THR A 40 -5.34 -23.50 -15.08
CA THR A 40 -6.65 -23.95 -15.58
C THR A 40 -7.85 -23.31 -14.87
N THR A 41 -7.63 -22.52 -13.82
CA THR A 41 -8.71 -21.83 -13.08
C THR A 41 -8.87 -20.36 -13.51
N PHE A 42 -8.07 -19.87 -14.46
CA PHE A 42 -8.06 -18.46 -14.89
C PHE A 42 -8.32 -18.24 -16.39
N GLU A 43 -8.69 -19.26 -17.16
CA GLU A 43 -9.21 -19.07 -18.52
C GLU A 43 -10.70 -18.68 -18.49
N GLU A 44 -10.95 -17.43 -18.11
CA GLU A 44 -12.25 -16.79 -18.23
C GLU A 44 -12.14 -15.51 -19.09
N PRO A 45 -13.25 -15.06 -19.70
CA PRO A 45 -13.22 -14.07 -20.77
C PRO A 45 -12.58 -12.74 -20.31
N PRO A 46 -11.81 -12.09 -21.20
CA PRO A 46 -11.16 -10.82 -20.89
C PRO A 46 -12.21 -9.74 -20.68
N GLY A 47 -12.36 -9.24 -19.45
CA GLY A 47 -13.10 -7.99 -19.25
C GLY A 47 -13.68 -7.73 -17.87
N LYS A 48 -13.82 -8.72 -16.99
CA LYS A 48 -14.30 -8.48 -15.61
C LYS A 48 -13.45 -9.27 -14.63
N SER A 49 -12.73 -8.57 -13.76
CA SER A 49 -12.09 -9.18 -12.59
C SER A 49 -13.20 -9.81 -11.75
N GLN A 50 -13.35 -11.14 -11.79
CA GLN A 50 -14.29 -11.83 -10.93
C GLN A 50 -13.78 -11.71 -9.49
N ARG A 51 -14.46 -10.88 -8.69
CA ARG A 51 -14.26 -10.87 -7.24
C ARG A 51 -14.55 -12.29 -6.73
N PRO A 52 -13.68 -12.88 -5.89
CA PRO A 52 -13.91 -14.22 -5.39
C PRO A 52 -15.22 -14.26 -4.57
N ALA A 53 -15.99 -15.35 -4.69
CA ALA A 53 -17.31 -15.45 -4.07
C ALA A 53 -17.28 -15.57 -2.53
N ASN A 54 -16.16 -16.00 -1.96
CA ASN A 54 -15.98 -16.12 -0.52
C ASN A 54 -15.49 -14.80 0.10
N TRP A 55 -16.23 -14.33 1.11
CA TRP A 55 -15.91 -13.16 1.93
C TRP A 55 -14.43 -13.08 2.36
N LEU A 56 -13.85 -14.20 2.80
CA LEU A 56 -12.46 -14.25 3.25
C LEU A 56 -11.47 -13.96 2.13
N ALA A 57 -11.70 -14.47 0.92
CA ALA A 57 -10.83 -14.11 -0.20
C ALA A 57 -11.10 -12.71 -0.69
N GLN A 58 -12.31 -12.15 -0.55
CA GLN A 58 -12.56 -10.74 -0.84
C GLN A 58 -11.72 -9.83 0.06
N GLN A 59 -11.59 -10.16 1.34
CA GLN A 59 -10.73 -9.42 2.28
C GLN A 59 -9.24 -9.57 1.99
N LEU A 60 -8.83 -10.73 1.46
CA LEU A 60 -7.45 -11.00 1.05
C LEU A 60 -7.14 -10.50 -0.37
N TRP A 61 -8.16 -10.19 -1.17
CA TRP A 61 -8.01 -9.68 -2.52
C TRP A 61 -7.72 -8.19 -2.41
N PRO A 62 -6.47 -7.75 -2.67
CA PRO A 62 -6.13 -6.37 -2.43
C PRO A 62 -6.83 -5.51 -3.49
N GLU A 63 -7.76 -4.68 -3.04
CA GLU A 63 -8.43 -3.69 -3.88
C GLU A 63 -7.46 -2.53 -4.12
N PHE A 64 -6.71 -2.61 -5.23
CA PHE A 64 -5.92 -1.48 -5.73
C PHE A 64 -6.77 -0.52 -6.54
N GLU A 65 -7.86 -0.07 -5.93
CA GLU A 65 -8.61 1.06 -6.45
C GLU A 65 -7.87 2.36 -6.11
N GLU A 66 -8.20 3.43 -6.82
CA GLU A 66 -7.52 4.71 -6.67
C GLU A 66 -7.72 5.30 -5.27
N LEU A 67 -8.91 5.09 -4.72
CA LEU A 67 -9.34 5.59 -3.42
C LEU A 67 -8.45 5.05 -2.29
N PRO A 68 -8.28 3.73 -2.07
CA PRO A 68 -7.33 3.19 -1.10
C PRO A 68 -5.93 3.80 -1.18
N VAL A 69 -5.36 3.90 -2.38
CA VAL A 69 -4.00 4.43 -2.59
C VAL A 69 -3.92 5.92 -2.23
N GLY A 70 -4.94 6.70 -2.62
CA GLY A 70 -5.05 8.11 -2.22
C GLY A 70 -5.22 8.30 -0.71
N LEU A 71 -5.98 7.43 -0.04
CA LEU A 71 -6.13 7.45 1.42
C LEU A 71 -4.82 7.10 2.14
N MET A 72 -4.02 6.15 1.62
CA MET A 72 -2.68 5.88 2.15
C MET A 72 -1.76 7.08 2.00
N ALA A 73 -1.73 7.70 0.82
CA ALA A 73 -0.94 8.91 0.56
C ALA A 73 -1.34 10.07 1.50
N PHE A 74 -2.64 10.26 1.68
CA PHE A 74 -3.18 11.27 2.60
C PHE A 74 -2.82 10.98 4.06
N THR A 75 -2.90 9.73 4.50
CA THR A 75 -2.49 9.32 5.86
C THR A 75 -0.99 9.54 6.05
N MET A 76 -0.17 9.20 5.05
CA MET A 76 1.27 9.46 5.10
C MET A 76 1.56 10.96 5.19
N LEU A 77 0.84 11.79 4.43
CA LEU A 77 0.94 13.24 4.51
C LEU A 77 0.61 13.76 5.92
N ILE A 78 -0.52 13.35 6.50
CA ILE A 78 -0.89 13.72 7.88
C ILE A 78 0.20 13.30 8.86
N MET A 79 0.69 12.05 8.75
CA MET A 79 1.75 11.53 9.60
C MET A 79 3.03 12.38 9.51
N VAL A 80 3.45 12.78 8.31
CA VAL A 80 4.60 13.67 8.13
C VAL A 80 4.34 15.06 8.73
N LEU A 81 3.13 15.60 8.58
CA LEU A 81 2.78 16.93 9.09
C LEU A 81 2.68 17.00 10.61
N LEU A 82 2.28 15.91 11.27
CA LEU A 82 2.08 15.88 12.73
C LEU A 82 3.30 15.40 13.51
N GLU A 83 4.21 14.63 12.91
CA GLU A 83 5.35 14.04 13.63
C GLU A 83 6.67 14.75 13.31
N THR A 84 7.15 15.53 14.28
CA THR A 84 8.43 16.25 14.17
C THR A 84 9.62 15.32 13.95
N ASP A 85 9.58 14.10 14.48
CA ASP A 85 10.65 13.11 14.30
C ASP A 85 10.80 12.70 12.83
N LEU A 86 9.68 12.57 12.11
CA LEU A 86 9.70 12.27 10.67
C LEU A 86 10.14 13.50 9.87
N GLN A 87 9.69 14.69 10.24
CA GLN A 87 10.14 15.93 9.61
C GLN A 87 11.66 16.09 9.73
N ASN A 88 12.20 15.89 10.93
CA ASN A 88 13.63 15.92 11.20
C ASN A 88 14.37 14.82 10.43
N LEU A 89 13.79 13.62 10.31
CA LEU A 89 14.37 12.55 9.49
C LEU A 89 14.44 12.94 8.01
N PHE A 90 13.40 13.57 7.46
CA PHE A 90 13.39 14.06 6.08
C PHE A 90 14.39 15.20 5.87
N LEU A 91 14.47 16.16 6.79
CA LEU A 91 15.44 17.25 6.73
C LEU A 91 16.88 16.71 6.80
N ALA A 92 17.16 15.82 7.74
CA ALA A 92 18.48 15.18 7.86
C ALA A 92 18.84 14.38 6.60
N ALA A 93 17.85 13.74 5.97
CA ALA A 93 18.06 13.04 4.71
C ALA A 93 18.38 13.96 3.52
N LEU A 94 17.88 15.21 3.54
CA LEU A 94 18.21 16.22 2.54
C LEU A 94 19.62 16.80 2.75
N GLU A 95 20.09 16.88 4.00
CA GLU A 95 21.42 17.39 4.34
C GLU A 95 22.56 16.41 4.01
N ILE A 96 22.28 15.11 3.97
CA ILE A 96 23.30 14.09 3.67
C ILE A 96 23.58 14.11 2.16
N GLU A 97 24.54 14.94 1.75
CA GLU A 97 25.05 15.07 0.36
C GLU A 97 25.48 13.73 -0.29
N SER A 98 25.61 12.66 0.48
CA SER A 98 26.21 11.39 0.08
C SER A 98 25.25 10.23 -0.19
N ASN A 99 23.92 10.40 -0.08
CA ASN A 99 22.98 9.28 -0.26
C ASN A 99 21.89 9.55 -1.30
N LEU A 100 22.31 9.78 -2.55
CA LEU A 100 21.44 9.93 -3.73
C LEU A 100 20.32 8.89 -3.77
N PHE A 101 20.59 7.64 -3.38
CA PHE A 101 19.59 6.58 -3.33
C PHE A 101 18.42 6.91 -2.39
N PHE A 102 18.69 7.43 -1.20
CA PHE A 102 17.65 7.82 -0.25
C PHE A 102 16.84 9.00 -0.78
N LEU A 103 17.52 10.00 -1.36
CA LEU A 103 16.86 11.15 -1.98
C LEU A 103 15.92 10.71 -3.11
N LEU A 104 16.34 9.75 -3.93
CA LEU A 104 15.49 9.18 -4.98
C LEU A 104 14.28 8.45 -4.40
N ILE A 105 14.43 7.67 -3.32
CA ILE A 105 13.29 7.03 -2.64
C ILE A 105 12.32 8.08 -2.13
N LEU A 106 12.82 9.10 -1.43
CA LEU A 106 12.02 10.20 -0.90
C LEU A 106 11.25 10.93 -2.01
N LEU A 107 11.94 11.25 -3.11
CA LEU A 107 11.34 11.89 -4.26
C LEU A 107 10.22 11.02 -4.86
N ASN A 108 10.45 9.71 -5.01
CA ASN A 108 9.43 8.78 -5.50
C ASN A 108 8.21 8.73 -4.58
N ILE A 109 8.40 8.71 -3.26
CA ILE A 109 7.32 8.73 -2.27
C ILE A 109 6.49 10.01 -2.43
N VAL A 110 7.14 11.17 -2.52
CA VAL A 110 6.45 12.46 -2.67
C VAL A 110 5.71 12.54 -4.01
N VAL A 111 6.38 12.20 -5.12
CA VAL A 111 5.78 12.26 -6.46
C VAL A 111 4.57 11.34 -6.57
N PHE A 112 4.71 10.06 -6.21
CA PHE A 112 3.60 9.11 -6.31
C PHE A 112 2.53 9.33 -5.24
N GLY A 113 2.89 9.83 -4.05
CA GLY A 113 1.91 10.22 -3.04
C GLY A 113 1.03 11.37 -3.52
N VAL A 114 1.63 12.44 -4.05
CA VAL A 114 0.89 13.58 -4.60
C VAL A 114 0.04 13.18 -5.80
N LEU A 115 0.61 12.39 -6.74
CA LEU A 115 -0.14 11.87 -7.88
C LEU A 115 -1.32 11.01 -7.44
N SER A 116 -1.17 10.19 -6.40
CA SER A 116 -2.26 9.35 -5.88
C SER A 116 -3.43 10.18 -5.36
N ILE A 117 -3.15 11.23 -4.58
CA ILE A 117 -4.21 12.14 -4.10
C ILE A 117 -4.84 12.89 -5.27
N PHE A 118 -4.03 13.41 -6.20
CA PHE A 118 -4.53 14.16 -7.37
C PHE A 118 -5.48 13.30 -8.22
N HIS A 119 -5.11 12.05 -8.49
CA HIS A 119 -5.91 11.18 -9.33
C HIS A 119 -7.23 10.79 -8.71
N VAL A 120 -7.31 10.67 -7.38
CA VAL A 120 -8.60 10.41 -6.71
C VAL A 120 -9.65 11.49 -6.97
N PHE A 121 -9.23 12.73 -7.25
CA PHE A 121 -10.13 13.85 -7.57
C PHE A 121 -10.19 14.18 -9.06
N SER A 122 -9.43 13.48 -9.91
CA SER A 122 -9.23 13.84 -11.31
C SER A 122 -9.67 12.71 -12.23
N LYS A 123 -10.59 13.00 -13.15
CA LYS A 123 -11.08 12.05 -14.18
C LYS A 123 -10.11 11.84 -15.35
N ARG A 124 -8.84 12.22 -15.19
CA ARG A 124 -7.83 12.15 -16.26
C ARG A 124 -7.39 10.70 -16.43
N GLN A 125 -7.43 10.22 -17.68
CA GLN A 125 -6.86 8.92 -18.03
C GLN A 125 -5.39 8.84 -17.62
N LYS A 126 -5.06 7.79 -16.89
CA LYS A 126 -3.73 7.54 -16.35
C LYS A 126 -2.88 6.80 -17.36
N THR A 127 -1.62 7.18 -17.44
CA THR A 127 -0.60 6.42 -18.16
C THR A 127 -0.24 5.15 -17.40
N ASP A 128 0.19 4.10 -18.10
CA ASP A 128 0.58 2.82 -17.51
C ASP A 128 1.72 2.99 -16.48
N GLN A 129 2.61 3.96 -16.70
CA GLN A 129 3.68 4.30 -15.77
C GLN A 129 3.16 4.91 -14.47
N GLU A 130 2.21 5.84 -14.54
CA GLU A 130 1.54 6.40 -13.36
C GLU A 130 0.84 5.30 -12.56
N LYS A 131 0.12 4.40 -13.24
CA LYS A 131 -0.55 3.24 -12.60
C LYS A 131 0.44 2.33 -11.88
N ARG A 132 1.53 1.93 -12.54
CA ARG A 132 2.58 1.10 -11.93
C ARG A 132 3.24 1.78 -10.74
N GLY A 133 3.48 3.09 -10.84
CA GLY A 133 4.03 3.89 -9.75
C GLY A 133 3.11 3.96 -8.53
N MET A 134 1.80 4.17 -8.76
CA MET A 134 0.79 4.15 -7.70
C MET A 134 0.68 2.79 -7.00
N VAL A 135 0.69 1.68 -7.75
CA VAL A 135 0.71 0.32 -7.15
C VAL A 135 1.99 0.09 -6.36
N GLY A 136 3.14 0.48 -6.91
CA GLY A 136 4.43 0.40 -6.20
C GLY A 136 4.43 1.20 -4.90
N PHE A 137 3.86 2.40 -4.91
CA PHE A 137 3.67 3.24 -3.73
C PHE A 137 2.76 2.59 -2.68
N ALA A 138 1.65 1.97 -3.10
CA ALA A 138 0.74 1.26 -2.20
C ALA A 138 1.42 0.05 -1.55
N ILE A 139 2.12 -0.77 -2.33
CA ILE A 139 2.93 -1.90 -1.84
C ILE A 139 3.95 -1.41 -0.80
N PHE A 140 4.63 -0.31 -1.11
CA PHE A 140 5.60 0.31 -0.21
C PHE A 140 4.95 0.73 1.11
N CYS A 141 3.80 1.39 1.09
CA CYS A 141 3.06 1.78 2.30
C CYS A 141 2.66 0.57 3.15
N CYS A 142 2.16 -0.49 2.52
CA CYS A 142 1.78 -1.73 3.20
C CYS A 142 2.99 -2.43 3.84
N ILE A 143 4.10 -2.56 3.11
CA ILE A 143 5.32 -3.19 3.65
C ILE A 143 5.92 -2.34 4.77
N ILE A 144 6.05 -1.03 4.60
CA ILE A 144 6.62 -0.16 5.64
C ILE A 144 5.75 -0.15 6.90
N SER A 145 4.44 0.05 6.76
CA SER A 145 3.53 0.05 7.93
C SER A 145 3.58 -1.29 8.66
N GLY A 146 3.61 -2.40 7.92
CA GLY A 146 3.71 -3.73 8.48
C GLY A 146 5.05 -4.03 9.16
N VAL A 147 6.17 -3.72 8.50
CA VAL A 147 7.53 -3.94 9.04
C VAL A 147 7.81 -3.03 10.22
N MET A 148 7.50 -1.74 10.12
CA MET A 148 7.72 -0.80 11.22
C MET A 148 6.80 -1.09 12.41
N GLY A 149 5.54 -1.42 12.15
CA GLY A 149 4.60 -1.85 13.20
C GLY A 149 5.06 -3.13 13.89
N GLY A 150 5.51 -4.13 13.11
CA GLY A 150 6.06 -5.38 13.64
C GLY A 150 7.40 -5.23 14.36
N TYR A 151 8.28 -4.33 13.90
CA TYR A 151 9.55 -4.05 14.56
C TYR A 151 9.33 -3.38 15.91
N ARG A 152 8.46 -2.38 15.96
CA ARG A 152 8.16 -1.69 17.23
C ARG A 152 7.52 -2.64 18.23
N LEU A 153 6.68 -3.53 17.75
CA LEU A 153 6.12 -4.58 18.57
C LEU A 153 7.16 -5.52 19.17
N TYR A 154 8.16 -5.92 18.39
CA TYR A 154 9.24 -6.77 18.91
C TYR A 154 9.90 -6.15 20.15
N LEU A 155 9.92 -4.82 20.23
CA LEU A 155 10.45 -4.06 21.37
C LEU A 155 9.41 -3.88 22.48
N GLU A 156 8.16 -3.57 22.12
CA GLU A 156 7.05 -3.37 23.07
C GLU A 156 6.22 -4.67 23.17
N GLN A 157 6.68 -5.58 24.04
CA GLN A 157 6.03 -6.87 24.25
C GLN A 157 4.54 -6.69 24.62
N SER A 158 3.66 -7.13 23.71
CA SER A 158 2.21 -7.34 23.93
C SER A 158 1.26 -6.16 23.70
N SER A 159 1.15 -5.70 22.45
CA SER A 159 -0.04 -4.97 21.97
C SER A 159 -0.91 -5.86 21.08
N TRP A 160 -2.24 -5.85 21.23
CA TRP A 160 -3.15 -6.55 20.30
C TRP A 160 -3.16 -5.92 18.90
N LEU A 161 -2.62 -4.71 18.76
CA LEU A 161 -2.54 -3.97 17.49
C LEU A 161 -1.61 -4.60 16.45
N GLN A 162 -0.87 -5.65 16.84
CA GLN A 162 -0.06 -6.50 15.97
C GLN A 162 -0.77 -6.99 14.72
N ILE A 163 -2.04 -7.32 14.90
CA ILE A 163 -2.83 -7.95 13.86
C ILE A 163 -2.88 -7.05 12.63
N PHE A 164 -2.95 -5.73 12.82
CA PHE A 164 -2.90 -4.76 11.71
C PHE A 164 -1.56 -4.72 10.99
N GLY A 165 -0.44 -4.78 11.73
CA GLY A 165 0.89 -4.83 11.13
C GLY A 165 1.09 -6.10 10.28
N VAL A 166 0.75 -7.27 10.83
CA VAL A 166 0.82 -8.54 10.12
C VAL A 166 -0.11 -8.53 8.89
N TRP A 167 -1.32 -7.99 9.05
CA TRP A 167 -2.28 -7.85 7.96
C TRP A 167 -1.75 -6.98 6.82
N ASN A 168 -1.12 -5.85 7.12
CA ASN A 168 -0.51 -4.97 6.12
C ASN A 168 0.67 -5.65 5.40
N VAL A 169 1.49 -6.44 6.09
CA VAL A 169 2.55 -7.24 5.43
C VAL A 169 1.92 -8.25 4.46
N ILE A 170 0.88 -8.97 4.88
CA ILE A 170 0.19 -9.95 4.03
C ILE A 170 -0.40 -9.27 2.80
N GLN A 171 -1.09 -8.13 2.96
CA GLN A 171 -1.65 -7.39 1.84
C GLN A 171 -0.56 -6.83 0.91
N GLY A 172 0.54 -6.29 1.46
CA GLY A 172 1.68 -5.81 0.67
C GLY A 172 2.37 -6.92 -0.13
N LEU A 173 2.51 -8.12 0.44
CA LEU A 173 3.07 -9.27 -0.27
C LEU A 173 2.12 -9.82 -1.32
N ALA A 174 0.82 -9.96 -1.01
CA ALA A 174 -0.19 -10.39 -1.97
C ALA A 174 -0.22 -9.45 -3.18
N ALA A 175 -0.17 -8.14 -2.92
CA ALA A 175 -0.08 -7.12 -3.93
C ALA A 175 1.16 -7.22 -4.81
N ALA A 176 2.33 -7.37 -4.20
CA ALA A 176 3.59 -7.52 -4.92
C ALA A 176 3.58 -8.78 -5.81
N LEU A 177 3.04 -9.89 -5.31
CA LEU A 177 2.90 -11.13 -6.07
C LEU A 177 1.92 -10.97 -7.25
N LEU A 178 0.76 -10.36 -7.03
CA LEU A 178 -0.23 -10.12 -8.08
C LEU A 178 0.28 -9.14 -9.15
N PHE A 179 1.03 -8.12 -8.71
CA PHE A 179 1.68 -7.17 -9.61
C PHE A 179 2.76 -7.86 -10.45
N HIS A 180 3.61 -8.68 -9.83
CA HIS A 180 4.62 -9.46 -10.55
C HIS A 180 3.99 -10.47 -11.51
N ALA A 181 2.89 -11.12 -11.12
CA ALA A 181 2.16 -12.08 -11.96
C ALA A 181 1.43 -11.41 -13.14
N LYS A 182 1.44 -10.07 -13.23
CA LYS A 182 0.64 -9.28 -14.18
C LYS A 182 -0.86 -9.61 -14.09
N ALA A 183 -1.30 -10.11 -12.94
CA ALA A 183 -2.70 -10.46 -12.68
C ALA A 183 -3.54 -9.21 -12.37
N ILE A 184 -2.92 -8.21 -11.74
CA ILE A 184 -3.45 -6.84 -11.70
C ILE A 184 -3.21 -6.24 -13.07
N ASN A 185 -4.20 -6.38 -13.94
CA ASN A 185 -4.17 -5.73 -15.24
C ASN A 185 -4.31 -4.23 -15.02
N GLU A 186 -3.62 -3.39 -15.79
CA GLU A 186 -3.72 -1.93 -15.65
C GLU A 186 -5.16 -1.41 -15.84
N ASN A 187 -6.03 -2.25 -16.41
CA ASN A 187 -7.46 -2.03 -16.54
C ASN A 187 -8.27 -2.28 -15.26
N SER A 188 -7.76 -2.96 -14.23
CA SER A 188 -8.47 -3.12 -12.95
C SER A 188 -8.27 -1.91 -12.02
N LEU A 189 -7.25 -1.09 -12.25
CA LEU A 189 -7.20 0.32 -11.84
C LEU A 189 -8.09 1.15 -12.78
N SER A 190 -9.31 0.67 -13.01
CA SER A 190 -10.28 1.40 -13.82
C SER A 190 -10.81 2.55 -12.97
N ASP A 191 -10.93 3.72 -13.63
CA ASP A 191 -11.61 4.92 -13.16
C ASP A 191 -13.12 4.67 -12.95
N GLU A 192 -13.51 3.63 -12.22
CA GLU A 192 -14.89 3.48 -11.81
C GLU A 192 -15.20 4.68 -10.93
N ASN A 193 -16.09 5.55 -11.43
CA ASN A 193 -16.35 6.88 -10.88
C ASN A 193 -16.81 6.74 -9.42
N ALA A 194 -15.86 6.67 -8.49
CA ALA A 194 -16.14 6.73 -7.08
C ALA A 194 -16.88 8.05 -6.84
N PRO A 195 -18.10 8.02 -6.29
CA PRO A 195 -18.86 9.23 -6.09
C PRO A 195 -18.04 10.20 -5.23
N LEU A 196 -17.89 11.44 -5.70
CA LEU A 196 -17.05 12.45 -5.05
C LEU A 196 -17.39 12.61 -3.56
N ALA A 197 -18.68 12.52 -3.21
CA ALA A 197 -19.15 12.56 -1.83
C ALA A 197 -18.62 11.39 -0.98
N GLY A 198 -18.62 10.16 -1.52
CA GLY A 198 -18.07 8.98 -0.85
C GLY A 198 -16.55 9.07 -0.69
N THR A 199 -15.86 9.59 -1.70
CA THR A 199 -14.43 9.87 -1.64
C THR A 199 -14.10 10.88 -0.54
N ILE A 200 -14.74 12.06 -0.53
CA ILE A 200 -14.50 13.09 0.49
C ILE A 200 -14.79 12.55 1.90
N ALA A 201 -15.89 11.80 2.07
CA ALA A 201 -16.24 11.19 3.34
C ALA A 201 -15.16 10.21 3.85
N ASN A 202 -14.57 9.41 2.97
CA ASN A 202 -13.45 8.52 3.31
C ASN A 202 -12.20 9.30 3.75
N PHE A 203 -11.86 10.41 3.09
CA PHE A 203 -10.74 11.27 3.50
C PHE A 203 -10.97 11.89 4.89
N VAL A 204 -12.18 12.41 5.13
CA VAL A 204 -12.55 12.94 6.45
C VAL A 204 -12.51 11.84 7.52
N LEU A 205 -13.03 10.66 7.20
CA LEU A 205 -13.07 9.53 8.14
C LEU A 205 -11.68 9.03 8.49
N VAL A 206 -10.79 8.82 7.50
CA VAL A 206 -9.42 8.37 7.78
C VAL A 206 -8.60 9.44 8.51
N GLY A 207 -8.80 10.73 8.19
CA GLY A 207 -8.14 11.83 8.90
C GLY A 207 -8.60 11.93 10.35
N THR A 208 -9.91 11.82 10.59
CA THR A 208 -10.48 11.82 11.95
C THR A 208 -10.02 10.59 12.73
N LEU A 209 -9.99 9.41 12.08
CA LEU A 209 -9.47 8.18 12.66
C LEU A 209 -8.01 8.35 13.08
N TYR A 210 -7.15 8.90 12.21
CA TYR A 210 -5.75 9.14 12.55
C TYR A 210 -5.60 10.07 13.76
N ILE A 211 -6.29 11.21 13.76
CA ILE A 211 -6.27 12.18 14.86
C ILE A 211 -6.76 11.54 16.17
N PHE A 212 -7.84 10.75 16.11
CA PHE A 212 -8.40 10.08 17.28
C PHE A 212 -7.46 9.00 17.84
N LEU A 213 -6.83 8.20 16.98
CA LEU A 213 -5.82 7.21 17.38
C LEU A 213 -4.60 7.89 18.01
N LYS A 214 -4.09 8.96 17.38
CA LYS A 214 -2.90 9.68 17.85
C LYS A 214 -3.14 10.45 19.14
N PHE A 215 -4.17 11.29 19.21
CA PHE A 215 -4.38 12.20 20.33
C PHE A 215 -5.37 11.67 21.37
N GLY A 216 -6.35 10.86 20.95
CA GLY A 216 -7.33 10.27 21.87
C GLY A 216 -6.75 9.06 22.62
N PHE A 217 -6.17 8.12 21.88
CA PHE A 217 -5.59 6.91 22.46
C PHE A 217 -4.10 7.02 22.78
N ASN A 218 -3.44 8.13 22.43
CA ASN A 218 -1.99 8.30 22.54
C ASN A 218 -1.20 7.17 21.87
N LEU A 219 -1.75 6.60 20.78
CA LEU A 219 -1.03 5.60 20.00
C LEU A 219 0.13 6.27 19.27
N HIS A 220 1.19 5.51 19.08
CA HIS A 220 2.31 5.96 18.29
C HIS A 220 1.90 6.13 16.82
N TYR A 221 2.62 6.98 16.11
CA TYR A 221 2.28 7.31 14.73
C TYR A 221 2.36 6.11 13.79
N ILE A 222 3.28 5.17 14.03
CA ILE A 222 3.41 3.92 13.25
C ILE A 222 2.16 3.05 13.39
N ASP A 223 1.65 2.87 14.61
CA ASP A 223 0.45 2.05 14.84
C ASP A 223 -0.78 2.71 14.23
N SER A 224 -0.90 4.03 14.42
CA SER A 224 -1.98 4.85 13.85
C SER A 224 -1.96 4.79 12.31
N PHE A 225 -0.78 4.91 11.71
CA PHE A 225 -0.57 4.77 10.26
C PHE A 225 -0.95 3.36 9.79
N SER A 226 -0.51 2.32 10.48
CA SER A 226 -0.83 0.92 10.16
C SER A 226 -2.34 0.64 10.18
N ILE A 227 -3.06 1.13 11.20
CA ILE A 227 -4.53 1.00 11.28
C ILE A 227 -5.21 1.74 10.12
N CYS A 228 -4.74 2.95 9.80
CA CYS A 228 -5.30 3.73 8.69
C CYS A 228 -5.05 3.08 7.32
N VAL A 229 -3.88 2.47 7.12
CA VAL A 229 -3.56 1.68 5.89
C VAL A 229 -4.48 0.46 5.79
N ALA A 230 -4.68 -0.27 6.89
CA ALA A 230 -5.59 -1.41 6.92
C ALA A 230 -7.05 -0.99 6.63
N TYR A 231 -7.49 0.14 7.21
CA TYR A 231 -8.79 0.73 6.90
C TYR A 231 -8.92 1.09 5.41
N ALA A 232 -7.91 1.76 4.84
CA ALA A 232 -7.90 2.18 3.45
C ALA A 232 -8.07 0.99 2.50
N MET A 233 -7.44 -0.15 2.79
CA MET A 233 -7.51 -1.35 1.94
C MET A 233 -8.77 -2.19 2.14
N SER A 234 -9.26 -2.31 3.37
CA SER A 234 -10.32 -3.28 3.69
C SER A 234 -11.73 -2.67 3.78
N LEU A 235 -11.84 -1.39 4.10
CA LEU A 235 -13.13 -0.77 4.46
C LEU A 235 -13.52 0.41 3.59
N SER A 236 -12.58 1.07 2.91
CA SER A 236 -12.87 2.32 2.19
C SER A 236 -13.93 2.15 1.09
N SER A 237 -13.84 1.08 0.31
CA SER A 237 -14.81 0.75 -0.74
C SER A 237 -16.20 0.44 -0.17
N ALA A 238 -16.27 -0.27 0.96
CA ALA A 238 -17.55 -0.56 1.63
C ALA A 238 -18.23 0.71 2.15
N VAL A 239 -17.46 1.64 2.73
CA VAL A 239 -17.96 2.95 3.16
C VAL A 239 -18.45 3.76 1.96
N CYS A 240 -17.69 3.77 0.86
CA CYS A 240 -18.08 4.47 -0.36
C CYS A 240 -19.41 3.93 -0.92
N ALA A 241 -19.55 2.60 -0.99
CA ALA A 241 -20.76 1.93 -1.44
C ALA A 241 -21.98 2.19 -0.52
N TYR A 242 -21.77 2.28 0.80
CA TYR A 242 -22.83 2.61 1.75
C TYR A 242 -23.36 4.03 1.56
N ILE A 243 -22.47 5.01 1.45
CA ILE A 243 -22.83 6.42 1.26
C ILE A 243 -23.59 6.62 -0.06
N TYR A 244 -23.19 5.90 -1.11
CA TYR A 244 -23.84 5.98 -2.41
C TYR A 244 -25.31 5.49 -2.39
N ARG A 245 -25.69 4.60 -1.49
CA ARG A 245 -27.07 4.07 -1.42
C ARG A 245 -28.09 4.99 -0.75
N LEU A 246 -27.64 6.09 -0.13
CA LEU A 246 -28.50 7.01 0.63
C LEU A 246 -29.40 7.96 -0.21
N PRO A 247 -29.12 8.36 -1.46
CA PRO A 247 -29.90 9.41 -2.13
C PRO A 247 -31.25 8.98 -2.74
N ASP A 248 -31.50 7.70 -2.98
CA ASP A 248 -32.64 7.28 -3.82
C ASP A 248 -33.92 6.95 -3.02
N GLN A 249 -33.99 7.31 -1.74
CA GLN A 249 -35.17 7.10 -0.89
C GLN A 249 -35.97 8.38 -0.59
N SER A 250 -35.56 9.54 -1.11
CA SER A 250 -36.22 10.83 -0.82
C SER A 250 -37.22 11.33 -1.87
N ASP A 251 -37.34 10.66 -3.02
CA ASP A 251 -38.18 11.12 -4.14
C ASP A 251 -39.58 10.45 -4.22
N ASP A 252 -39.94 9.60 -3.24
CA ASP A 252 -41.24 8.91 -3.13
C ASP A 252 -42.20 9.53 -2.08
N CYS A 253 -42.13 10.85 -1.83
CA CYS A 253 -43.08 11.56 -0.94
C CYS A 253 -43.78 12.74 -1.63
#